data_AF-A0AAN1VYY0-F1
#
_entry.id   AF-A0AAN1VYY0-F1
#
_cell.length_a   1.000
_cell.length_b   1.000
_cell.length_c   1.000
_cell.angle_alpha   90.00
_cell.angle_beta   90.00
_cell.angle_gamma   90.00
#
_symmetry.space_group_name_H-M   'P 1'
#
loop_
_entity.id
_entity.type
_entity.pdbx_description
1 polymer ?
#
loop_
_entity_poly.entity_id
_entity_poly.type
_entity_poly.pdbx_seq_one_letter_code
_entity_poly.pdbx_strand_id
1 'polypeptide(L)' 'MAEKTEKRDAAEKFVELANKRVTRAIKDLRLVGNLANRRAYKYDEADAKKIIRALQKEVDVLKARFRGDDGDDDSIFSL' A
#
# COMPACT_ATOMS: atom_id res chain seq x y z
N MET A 1 -4.61 3.57 -36.89
CA MET A 1 -5.75 3.51 -35.94
C MET A 1 -5.50 2.60 -34.73
N ALA A 2 -4.48 1.73 -34.71
CA ALA A 2 -4.23 0.79 -33.61
C ALA A 2 -3.82 1.43 -32.26
N GLU A 3 -3.07 2.53 -32.25
CA GLU A 3 -2.49 3.09 -31.01
C GLU A 3 -3.51 3.69 -30.03
N LYS A 4 -4.71 4.09 -30.49
CA LYS A 4 -5.74 4.68 -29.61
C LYS A 4 -6.55 3.64 -28.83
N THR A 5 -6.58 2.38 -29.27
CA THR A 5 -7.33 1.32 -28.59
C THR A 5 -6.52 0.79 -27.40
N GLU A 6 -5.23 0.48 -27.58
CA GLU A 6 -4.36 -0.05 -26.51
C GLU A 6 -4.24 0.87 -25.28
N LYS A 7 -4.21 2.20 -25.47
CA LYS A 7 -4.14 3.16 -24.36
C LYS A 7 -5.43 3.20 -23.52
N ARG A 8 -6.60 2.92 -24.13
CA ARG A 8 -7.87 2.84 -23.39
C ARG A 8 -7.89 1.59 -22.52
N ASP A 9 -7.51 0.44 -23.08
CA ASP A 9 -7.40 -0.82 -22.35
C ASP A 9 -6.42 -0.75 -21.17
N ALA A 10 -5.28 -0.08 -21.33
CA ALA A 10 -4.29 0.09 -20.27
C ALA A 10 -4.81 0.98 -19.11
N ALA A 11 -5.49 2.08 -19.44
CA ALA A 11 -6.06 3.00 -18.45
C ALA A 11 -7.22 2.34 -17.69
N GLU A 12 -8.11 1.63 -18.38
CA GLU A 12 -9.22 0.90 -17.76
C GLU A 12 -8.72 -0.24 -16.86
N LYS A 13 -7.72 -1.01 -17.32
CA LYS A 13 -7.06 -2.03 -16.48
C LYS A 13 -6.37 -1.42 -15.27
N PHE A 14 -5.70 -0.28 -15.42
CA PHE A 14 -5.09 0.43 -14.29
C PHE A 14 -6.15 0.83 -13.26
N VAL A 15 -7.25 1.43 -13.68
CA VAL A 15 -8.34 1.85 -12.79
C VAL A 15 -8.98 0.64 -12.09
N GLU A 16 -9.22 -0.46 -12.81
CA GLU A 16 -9.76 -1.68 -12.22
C GLU A 16 -8.83 -2.26 -11.15
N LEU A 17 -7.54 -2.40 -11.48
CA LEU A 17 -6.53 -2.92 -10.55
C LEU A 17 -6.31 -1.99 -9.37
N ALA A 18 -6.27 -0.68 -9.58
CA ALA A 18 -6.14 0.32 -8.53
C ALA A 18 -7.32 0.22 -7.56
N ASN A 19 -8.55 0.21 -8.07
CA ASN A 19 -9.75 0.08 -7.24
C ASN A 19 -9.72 -1.20 -6.41
N LYS A 20 -9.40 -2.35 -7.03
CA LYS A 20 -9.30 -3.63 -6.31
C LYS A 20 -8.21 -3.61 -5.24
N ARG A 21 -7.01 -3.13 -5.56
CA ARG A 21 -5.84 -3.13 -4.65
C ARG A 21 -6.00 -2.12 -3.52
N VAL A 22 -6.43 -0.90 -3.81
CA VAL A 22 -6.68 0.15 -2.81
C VAL A 22 -7.80 -0.27 -1.87
N THR A 23 -8.88 -0.86 -2.39
CA THR A 23 -9.98 -1.36 -1.54
C THR A 23 -9.52 -2.43 -0.56
N ARG A 24 -8.65 -3.37 -1.00
CA ARG A 24 -8.06 -4.38 -0.11
C ARG A 24 -7.17 -3.74 0.96
N ALA A 25 -6.26 -2.86 0.55
CA ALA A 25 -5.39 -2.15 1.50
C ALA A 25 -6.18 -1.38 2.57
N ILE A 26 -7.28 -0.70 2.19
CA ILE A 26 -8.15 -0.02 3.15
C ILE A 26 -8.80 -1.01 4.12
N LYS A 27 -9.24 -2.18 3.64
CA LYS A 27 -9.82 -3.22 4.52
C LYS A 27 -8.78 -3.74 5.51
N ASP A 28 -7.57 -4.02 5.05
CA ASP A 28 -6.49 -4.50 5.91
C ASP A 28 -6.08 -3.46 6.94
N LEU A 29 -6.00 -2.17 6.56
CA LEU A 29 -5.77 -1.07 7.49
C LEU A 29 -6.85 -0.98 8.58
N ARG A 30 -8.13 -1.23 8.23
CA ARG A 30 -9.21 -1.29 9.22
C ARG A 30 -9.05 -2.46 10.19
N LEU A 31 -8.63 -3.62 9.70
CA LEU A 31 -8.34 -4.79 10.55
C LEU A 31 -7.18 -4.50 11.51
N VAL A 32 -6.12 -3.84 11.03
CA VAL A 32 -5.02 -3.38 11.90
C VAL A 32 -5.53 -2.35 12.91
N GLY A 33 -6.41 -1.43 12.50
CA GLY A 33 -7.07 -0.48 13.38
C GLY A 33 -7.88 -1.14 14.50
N ASN A 34 -8.48 -2.31 14.26
CA ASN A 34 -9.19 -3.07 15.29
C ASN A 34 -8.26 -3.54 16.43
N LEU A 35 -6.95 -3.68 16.19
CA LEU A 35 -5.97 -4.00 17.23
C LEU A 35 -5.82 -2.87 18.25
N ALA A 36 -6.22 -1.64 17.90
CA ALA A 36 -6.22 -0.53 18.84
C ALA A 36 -7.24 -0.71 19.99
N ASN A 37 -8.13 -1.70 19.89
CA ASN A 37 -9.08 -2.02 20.94
C ASN A 37 -8.40 -2.57 22.19
N ARG A 38 -8.08 -1.67 23.13
CA ARG A 38 -7.46 -1.96 24.42
C ARG A 38 -8.30 -2.84 25.36
N ARG A 39 -9.59 -3.05 25.06
CA ARG A 39 -10.45 -3.98 25.82
C ARG A 39 -10.21 -5.43 25.43
N ALA A 40 -9.85 -5.68 24.17
CA ALA A 40 -9.59 -7.01 23.63
C ALA A 40 -8.09 -7.36 23.64
N TYR A 41 -7.22 -6.35 23.54
CA TYR A 41 -5.78 -6.54 23.42
C TYR A 41 -4.99 -5.68 24.39
N LYS A 42 -3.87 -6.22 24.88
CA LYS A 42 -2.92 -5.50 25.72
C LYS A 42 -1.68 -5.19 24.86
N TYR A 43 -1.46 -3.91 24.61
CA TYR A 43 -0.32 -3.41 23.85
C TYR A 43 0.19 -2.13 24.51
N ASP A 44 1.50 -1.89 24.40
CA ASP A 44 2.09 -0.65 24.87
C ASP A 44 2.05 0.43 23.77
N GLU A 45 2.18 1.70 24.16
CA GLU A 45 2.33 2.79 23.19
C GLU A 45 3.51 2.58 22.24
N ALA A 46 4.58 1.91 22.68
CA ALA A 46 5.70 1.54 21.84
C ALA A 46 5.28 0.60 20.70
N ASP A 47 4.42 -0.38 20.98
CA ASP A 47 3.95 -1.35 19.97
C ASP A 47 3.02 -0.68 18.96
N ALA A 48 2.11 0.18 19.43
CA ALA A 48 1.27 0.98 18.55
C ALA A 48 2.10 1.88 17.62
N LYS A 49 3.14 2.54 18.16
CA LYS A 49 4.06 3.38 17.37
C LYS A 49 4.83 2.56 16.34
N LYS A 50 5.27 1.34 16.67
CA LYS A 50 5.96 0.44 15.70
C LYS A 50 5.05 0.09 14.53
N ILE A 51 3.80 -0.30 14.81
CA ILE A 51 2.80 -0.64 13.78
C ILE A 51 2.55 0.56 12.85
N ILE A 52 2.26 1.73 13.44
CA ILE A 52 1.99 2.94 12.66
C ILE A 52 3.21 3.33 11.82
N ARG A 53 4.43 3.26 12.37
CA ARG A 53 5.66 3.57 11.63
C ARG A 53 5.90 2.63 10.45
N ALA A 54 5.65 1.33 10.63
CA ALA A 54 5.78 0.37 9.54
C ALA A 54 4.82 0.68 8.38
N LEU A 55 3.54 0.95 8.71
CA LEU A 55 2.54 1.34 7.70
C LEU A 55 2.88 2.67 7.00
N GLN A 56 3.34 3.65 7.78
CA GLN A 56 3.75 4.95 7.25
C GLN A 56 4.91 4.80 6.26
N LYS A 57 5.92 3.97 6.60
CA LYS A 57 7.07 3.70 5.74
C LYS A 57 6.64 3.15 4.38
N GLU A 58 5.72 2.18 4.34
CA GLU A 58 5.24 1.66 3.06
C GLU A 58 4.45 2.67 2.25
N VAL A 59 3.69 3.55 2.91
CA VAL A 59 3.03 4.65 2.22
C VAL A 59 4.05 5.64 1.64
N ASP A 60 5.17 5.89 2.32
CA ASP A 60 6.25 6.74 1.78
C ASP A 60 6.99 6.08 0.61
N VAL A 61 7.26 4.77 0.67
CA VAL A 61 7.79 3.99 -0.47
C VAL A 61 6.82 4.05 -1.66
N LEU A 62 5.53 3.89 -1.42
CA LEU A 62 4.49 4.02 -2.44
C LEU A 62 4.51 5.42 -3.08
N LYS A 63 4.60 6.49 -2.28
CA LYS A 63 4.70 7.87 -2.79
C LYS A 63 5.95 8.06 -3.64
N ALA A 64 7.09 7.50 -3.23
CA ALA A 64 8.33 7.60 -3.99
C ALA A 64 8.19 6.96 -5.38
N ARG A 65 7.62 5.74 -5.44
CA ARG A 65 7.32 5.05 -6.71
C ARG A 65 6.38 5.86 -7.61
N PHE A 66 5.35 6.49 -7.04
CA PHE A 66 4.43 7.34 -7.82
C PHE A 66 5.01 8.69 -8.25
N ARG A 67 6.11 9.15 -7.63
CA ARG A 67 6.82 10.37 -8.04
C ARG A 67 7.74 10.15 -9.23
N GLY A 68 7.91 8.92 -9.70
CA GLY A 68 8.82 8.58 -10.80
C GLY A 68 10.29 8.58 -10.37
N ASP A 69 10.55 8.42 -9.06
CA ASP A 69 11.87 8.01 -8.57
C ASP A 69 12.00 6.50 -8.84
N ASP A 70 11.94 6.11 -10.12
CA ASP A 70 12.29 4.80 -10.63
C ASP A 70 13.82 4.67 -10.57
N GLY A 71 14.35 4.70 -9.35
CA GLY A 71 15.54 3.94 -9.02
C GLY A 71 15.09 2.50 -8.82
N ASP A 72 15.22 1.72 -9.87
CA ASP A 72 15.26 0.25 -9.85
C ASP A 72 16.09 -0.21 -8.63
N ASP A 73 15.41 -0.64 -7.57
CA ASP A 73 16.01 -1.41 -6.49
C ASP A 73 15.08 -2.61 -6.23
N ASP A 74 15.11 -3.50 -7.21
CA ASP A 74 14.94 -4.94 -7.00
C ASP A 74 16.07 -5.42 -6.07
N SER A 75 16.05 -4.99 -4.80
CA SER A 75 16.81 -5.64 -3.76
C SER A 75 15.89 -6.66 -3.10
N ILE A 76 15.82 -7.81 -3.77
CA ILE A 76 15.58 -9.11 -3.15
C ILE A 76 16.50 -9.18 -1.91
N PHE A 77 15.99 -8.81 -0.75
CA PHE A 77 16.72 -8.96 0.50
C PHE A 77 16.49 -10.37 1.03
N SER A 78 17.49 -11.24 0.84
CA SER A 78 17.65 -12.46 1.60
C SER A 78 18.66 -12.24 2.73
N LEU A 79 18.18 -12.31 3.98
CA LEU A 79 18.82 -12.96 5.14
C LEU A 79 17.79 -13.08 6.26
#